data_AF-A0A7J4PST1-F1
#
_entry.id   AF-A0A7J4PST1-F1
#
_cell.length_a   1.000
_cell.length_b   1.000
_cell.length_c   1.000
_cell.angle_alpha   90.00
_cell.angle_beta   90.00
_cell.angle_gamma   90.00
#
_symmetry.space_group_name_H-M   'P 1'
#
loop_
_entity.id
_entity.type
_entity.pdbx_description
1 polymer ?
#
loop_
_entity_poly.entity_id
_entity_poly.type
_entity_poly.pdbx_seq_one_letter_code
_entity_poly.pdbx_strand_id
1 'polypeptide(L)'
;MPKTCIFRRILRAELFFAAILIFSGTALGQSDRVEGPWGERGDVPVAGDFDRDGFPDDIAVFRPSQNNWLFDFDADGDTDVSTRMGPGDEGDMFVVGDFDEDGYVDDVGVFMPSRRWYFGTFSYNSATGTMAWSSPFPSINWGLRGDLPVAGDFDGDGYRDDLGVFRPSNRIWYFDYNSDGSTDLRSGPWAIRGDLPIAGDFNGDIECGDVGVFRSSDRTWYFDYDSNGDTDRRFSPWALNGDLPISGDFDRDGFSDDIGVFRPSTRTWYFKYSDVTWSPPGMTGGPTPGYVNA
;
A
#
# COMPACT_ATOMS: atom_id res chain seq x y z
N MET A 1 10.74 15.18 14.81
CA MET A 1 9.36 15.70 14.68
C MET A 1 8.62 14.54 14.09
N PRO A 2 7.53 14.01 14.68
CA PRO A 2 6.87 12.85 14.09
C PRO A 2 6.28 13.31 12.75
N LYS A 3 6.72 12.68 11.67
CA LYS A 3 6.19 12.87 10.33
C LYS A 3 5.22 11.70 10.11
N THR A 4 3.94 12.02 10.11
CA THR A 4 2.89 11.12 9.65
C THR A 4 3.04 10.93 8.13
N CYS A 5 2.67 9.76 7.62
CA CYS A 5 2.67 9.46 6.18
C CYS A 5 1.86 10.47 5.34
N ILE A 6 0.95 11.22 5.97
CA ILE A 6 0.18 12.26 5.29
C ILE A 6 0.24 13.58 6.10
N PHE A 7 0.86 14.57 5.45
CA PHE A 7 0.83 16.02 5.62
C PHE A 7 1.00 16.69 7.01
N ARG A 8 2.06 17.52 7.10
CA ARG A 8 2.04 18.77 7.89
C ARG A 8 1.50 19.93 7.05
N ARG A 9 0.19 20.21 7.11
CA ARG A 9 -0.36 21.56 6.88
C ARG A 9 -1.47 21.82 7.89
N ILE A 10 -1.01 22.30 9.05
CA ILE A 10 -1.63 23.33 9.89
C ILE A 10 -3.12 23.57 9.58
N LEU A 11 -4.00 22.97 10.37
CA LEU A 11 -4.95 23.73 11.16
C LEU A 11 -5.04 23.13 12.56
N ARG A 12 -4.93 24.04 13.53
CA ARG A 12 -4.99 23.79 14.96
C ARG A 12 -6.30 23.11 15.34
N ALA A 13 -6.19 22.05 16.14
CA ALA A 13 -6.73 21.91 17.49
C ALA A 13 -7.06 20.44 17.74
N GLU A 14 -6.55 19.96 18.87
CA GLU A 14 -7.05 18.82 19.65
C GLU A 14 -8.29 18.13 19.08
N LEU A 15 -8.15 16.85 18.71
CA LEU A 15 -9.03 15.76 19.12
C LEU A 15 -8.60 14.48 18.35
N PHE A 16 -7.88 13.59 19.02
CA PHE A 16 -7.77 12.19 18.59
C PHE A 16 -9.18 11.59 18.63
N PHE A 17 -9.73 11.24 17.48
CA PHE A 17 -10.90 10.38 17.39
C PHE A 17 -10.55 9.20 16.51
N ALA A 18 -10.77 8.00 17.01
CA ALA A 18 -10.75 6.79 16.22
C ALA A 18 -11.80 6.93 15.11
N ALA A 19 -11.34 7.14 13.88
CA ALA A 19 -12.15 6.84 12.72
C ALA A 19 -12.38 5.33 12.68
N ILE A 20 -13.55 4.91 12.21
CA ILE A 20 -13.85 3.50 11.99
C ILE A 20 -13.93 3.35 10.49
N LEU A 21 -13.08 2.50 9.93
CA LEU A 21 -13.12 2.14 8.53
C LEU A 21 -14.49 1.59 8.12
N ILE A 22 -15.18 2.34 7.27
CA ILE A 22 -16.35 1.87 6.54
C ILE A 22 -16.01 1.99 5.05
N PHE A 23 -15.63 0.90 4.38
CA PHE A 23 -15.72 0.88 2.92
C PHE A 23 -17.22 0.88 2.54
N SER A 24 -17.80 2.03 2.19
CA SER A 24 -19.21 2.18 1.80
C SER A 24 -19.49 3.22 0.71
N GLY A 25 -18.70 3.26 -0.36
CA GLY A 25 -19.19 3.69 -1.67
C GLY A 25 -19.81 2.51 -2.43
N THR A 26 -20.85 2.71 -3.25
CA THR A 26 -21.48 1.69 -4.13
C THR A 26 -22.08 0.44 -3.46
N ALA A 27 -22.90 -0.35 -4.17
CA ALA A 27 -23.50 -1.57 -3.59
C ALA A 27 -22.38 -2.52 -3.12
N LEU A 28 -22.50 -3.10 -1.92
CA LEU A 28 -21.50 -4.01 -1.34
C LEU A 28 -20.92 -4.97 -2.40
N GLY A 29 -19.61 -4.85 -2.64
CA GLY A 29 -18.87 -5.64 -3.62
C GLY A 29 -18.71 -5.03 -5.01
N GLN A 30 -19.12 -3.78 -5.22
CA GLN A 30 -18.73 -2.98 -6.37
C GLN A 30 -17.47 -2.14 -6.07
N SER A 31 -16.69 -1.89 -7.12
CA SER A 31 -15.54 -0.98 -7.10
C SER A 31 -16.02 0.46 -7.31
N ASP A 32 -15.32 1.40 -6.70
CA ASP A 32 -15.65 2.83 -6.81
C ASP A 32 -14.99 3.44 -8.06
N ARG A 33 -13.79 2.96 -8.42
CA ARG A 33 -13.08 3.26 -9.67
C ARG A 33 -12.59 1.97 -10.34
N VAL A 34 -12.57 1.96 -11.67
CA VAL A 34 -12.13 0.81 -12.49
C VAL A 34 -11.35 1.32 -13.68
N GLU A 35 -10.12 0.84 -13.85
CA GLU A 35 -9.20 1.37 -14.87
C GLU A 35 -8.58 0.30 -15.76
N GLY A 36 -8.19 0.71 -16.96
CA GLY A 36 -7.52 -0.12 -17.96
C GLY A 36 -8.35 -0.49 -19.19
N PRO A 37 -7.82 -1.37 -20.06
CA PRO A 37 -6.78 -2.35 -19.75
C PRO A 37 -5.34 -1.81 -19.76
N TRP A 38 -4.61 -1.96 -18.66
CA TRP A 38 -3.20 -1.57 -18.49
C TRP A 38 -2.40 -2.63 -17.70
N GLY A 39 -1.13 -2.81 -18.03
CA GLY A 39 -0.29 -3.91 -17.54
C GLY A 39 -0.51 -5.25 -18.27
N GLU A 40 0.24 -6.28 -17.86
CA GLU A 40 0.23 -7.61 -18.47
C GLU A 40 0.20 -8.74 -17.42
N ARG A 41 -0.10 -9.96 -17.86
CA ARG A 41 0.01 -11.13 -16.98
C ARG A 41 1.48 -11.38 -16.61
N GLY A 42 1.74 -11.43 -15.30
CA GLY A 42 3.09 -11.64 -14.76
C GLY A 42 3.77 -10.34 -14.34
N ASP A 43 3.15 -9.20 -14.60
CA ASP A 43 3.52 -7.93 -14.00
C ASP A 43 3.27 -7.98 -12.48
N VAL A 44 4.14 -7.32 -11.71
CA VAL A 44 4.02 -7.18 -10.26
C VAL A 44 3.58 -5.75 -9.96
N PRO A 45 2.36 -5.54 -9.45
CA PRO A 45 1.82 -4.21 -9.18
C PRO A 45 2.35 -3.65 -7.88
N VAL A 46 2.51 -2.33 -7.84
CA VAL A 46 2.74 -1.52 -6.63
C VAL A 46 2.00 -0.19 -6.78
N ALA A 47 1.84 0.53 -5.68
CA ALA A 47 1.33 1.89 -5.65
C ALA A 47 2.20 2.76 -4.73
N GLY A 48 2.20 4.07 -4.97
CA GLY A 48 3.04 5.04 -4.26
C GLY A 48 2.89 6.44 -4.84
N ASP A 49 3.72 7.38 -4.41
CA ASP A 49 3.77 8.78 -4.87
C ASP A 49 4.99 9.00 -5.79
N PHE A 50 5.01 8.31 -6.92
CA PHE A 50 6.13 8.30 -7.85
C PHE A 50 6.31 9.62 -8.61
N ASP A 51 5.26 10.42 -8.75
CA ASP A 51 5.29 11.74 -9.38
C ASP A 51 5.55 12.90 -8.38
N ARG A 52 5.49 12.60 -7.09
CA ARG A 52 5.75 13.48 -5.93
C ARG A 52 4.77 14.64 -5.83
N ASP A 53 3.51 14.40 -6.12
CA ASP A 53 2.45 15.38 -5.94
C ASP A 53 1.87 15.42 -4.51
N GLY A 54 2.31 14.49 -3.66
CA GLY A 54 1.99 14.40 -2.23
C GLY A 54 0.94 13.36 -1.88
N PHE A 55 0.51 12.55 -2.84
CA PHE A 55 -0.48 11.49 -2.65
C PHE A 55 0.08 10.15 -3.15
N PRO A 56 0.04 9.06 -2.36
CA PRO A 56 0.43 7.74 -2.82
C PRO A 56 -0.66 7.09 -3.69
N ASP A 57 -1.04 7.74 -4.78
CA ASP A 57 -2.15 7.31 -5.65
C ASP A 57 -1.71 6.80 -7.02
N ASP A 58 -0.42 6.95 -7.35
CA ASP A 58 0.16 6.44 -8.59
C ASP A 58 0.20 4.92 -8.56
N ILE A 59 0.00 4.30 -9.74
CA ILE A 59 0.19 2.87 -9.92
C ILE A 59 1.41 2.58 -10.80
N ALA A 60 2.13 1.52 -10.44
CA ALA A 60 3.23 1.03 -11.24
C ALA A 60 3.21 -0.49 -11.36
N VAL A 61 3.84 -0.98 -12.42
CA VAL A 61 4.10 -2.40 -12.60
C VAL A 61 5.57 -2.64 -12.94
N PHE A 62 6.17 -3.60 -12.24
CA PHE A 62 7.39 -4.23 -12.72
C PHE A 62 7.03 -5.37 -13.66
N ARG A 63 7.65 -5.39 -14.85
CA ARG A 63 7.51 -6.46 -15.84
C ARG A 63 8.80 -7.29 -15.90
N PRO A 64 8.86 -8.45 -15.21
CA PRO A 64 10.08 -9.27 -15.18
C PRO A 64 10.52 -9.75 -16.56
N SER A 65 9.57 -10.06 -17.44
CA SER A 65 9.84 -10.58 -18.80
C SER A 65 10.59 -9.59 -19.69
N GLN A 66 10.58 -8.30 -19.35
CA GLN A 66 11.23 -7.23 -20.10
C GLN A 66 12.30 -6.48 -19.28
N ASN A 67 12.42 -6.81 -17.99
CA ASN A 67 13.16 -6.03 -16.99
C ASN A 67 12.85 -4.54 -17.12
N ASN A 68 11.57 -4.20 -16.94
CA ASN A 68 11.07 -2.86 -17.22
C ASN A 68 9.97 -2.48 -16.22
N TRP A 69 10.07 -1.28 -15.68
CA TRP A 69 9.02 -0.61 -14.92
C TRP A 69 8.15 0.22 -15.84
N LEU A 70 6.85 0.21 -15.60
CA LEU A 70 5.86 1.09 -16.22
C LEU A 70 5.09 1.79 -15.11
N PHE A 71 4.96 3.11 -15.22
CA PHE A 71 4.26 3.98 -14.28
C PHE A 71 3.07 4.63 -15.00
N ASP A 72 1.97 4.75 -14.28
CA ASP A 72 0.72 5.39 -14.67
C ASP A 72 0.29 6.21 -13.45
N PHE A 73 0.60 7.51 -13.49
CA PHE A 73 0.48 8.41 -12.35
C PHE A 73 -0.98 8.82 -12.14
N ASP A 74 -1.71 9.11 -13.22
CA ASP A 74 -3.11 9.48 -13.12
C ASP A 74 -4.08 8.28 -13.15
N ALA A 75 -3.54 7.07 -13.29
CA ALA A 75 -4.28 5.81 -13.39
C ALA A 75 -5.33 5.85 -14.52
N ASP A 76 -5.03 6.49 -15.66
CA ASP A 76 -5.93 6.57 -16.83
C ASP A 76 -5.87 5.32 -17.72
N GLY A 77 -4.96 4.39 -17.42
CA GLY A 77 -4.77 3.14 -18.12
C GLY A 77 -3.79 3.22 -19.31
N ASP A 78 -3.04 4.32 -19.44
CA ASP A 78 -1.89 4.45 -20.33
C ASP A 78 -0.57 4.54 -19.52
N THR A 79 0.57 4.35 -20.18
CA THR A 79 1.88 4.45 -19.50
C THR A 79 2.41 5.87 -19.65
N ASP A 80 2.57 6.59 -18.55
CA ASP A 80 3.22 7.89 -18.51
C ASP A 80 4.72 7.77 -18.68
N VAL A 81 5.32 6.86 -17.91
CA VAL A 81 6.77 6.66 -17.88
C VAL A 81 7.10 5.18 -17.93
N SER A 82 8.08 4.82 -18.74
CA SER A 82 8.67 3.48 -18.71
C SER A 82 10.18 3.55 -18.59
N THR A 83 10.77 2.66 -17.80
CA THR A 83 12.21 2.63 -17.57
C THR A 83 12.71 1.22 -17.30
N ARG A 84 13.94 0.95 -17.76
CA ARG A 84 14.70 -0.26 -17.42
C ARG A 84 15.75 0.00 -16.33
N MET A 85 15.66 1.16 -15.70
CA MET A 85 16.45 1.50 -14.53
C MET A 85 15.79 0.91 -13.29
N GLY A 86 16.56 0.83 -12.21
CA GLY A 86 16.08 0.28 -10.96
C GLY A 86 16.19 -1.24 -10.86
N PRO A 87 15.72 -1.79 -9.73
CA PRO A 87 15.90 -3.17 -9.38
C PRO A 87 14.75 -4.04 -9.90
N GLY A 88 15.01 -5.35 -9.94
CA GLY A 88 14.01 -6.36 -10.22
C GLY A 88 14.53 -7.46 -11.13
N ASP A 89 14.31 -8.69 -10.70
CA ASP A 89 14.45 -9.91 -11.48
C ASP A 89 13.18 -10.77 -11.36
N GLU A 90 13.09 -11.84 -12.15
CA GLU A 90 11.98 -12.78 -12.04
C GLU A 90 11.92 -13.43 -10.65
N GLY A 91 10.79 -13.25 -9.97
CA GLY A 91 10.53 -13.81 -8.65
C GLY A 91 10.82 -12.87 -7.49
N ASP A 92 11.30 -11.65 -7.76
CA ASP A 92 11.37 -10.58 -6.75
C ASP A 92 9.96 -10.10 -6.39
N MET A 93 9.82 -9.67 -5.14
CA MET A 93 8.63 -9.00 -4.63
C MET A 93 8.98 -7.56 -4.27
N PHE A 94 8.03 -6.66 -4.42
CA PHE A 94 8.23 -5.22 -4.23
C PHE A 94 7.30 -4.70 -3.15
N VAL A 95 7.79 -3.73 -2.40
CA VAL A 95 7.04 -2.88 -1.48
C VAL A 95 7.45 -1.45 -1.76
N VAL A 96 6.56 -0.51 -1.42
CA VAL A 96 6.81 0.93 -1.57
C VAL A 96 6.64 1.58 -0.21
N GLY A 97 7.49 2.56 0.09
CA GLY A 97 7.56 3.26 1.38
C GLY A 97 8.42 4.52 1.26
N ASP A 98 8.52 5.29 2.34
CA ASP A 98 9.51 6.35 2.55
C ASP A 98 10.76 5.75 3.23
N PHE A 99 11.69 5.21 2.45
CA PHE A 99 12.93 4.62 2.97
C PHE A 99 14.07 5.65 3.06
N ASP A 100 13.95 6.81 2.42
CA ASP A 100 14.94 7.88 2.37
C ASP A 100 14.69 9.04 3.35
N GLU A 101 13.52 9.06 4.00
CA GLU A 101 12.99 10.05 4.94
C GLU A 101 12.68 11.41 4.33
N ASP A 102 12.44 11.49 3.02
CA ASP A 102 12.08 12.74 2.36
C ASP A 102 10.59 13.11 2.50
N GLY A 103 9.77 12.18 3.00
CA GLY A 103 8.36 12.36 3.31
C GLY A 103 7.40 11.94 2.19
N TYR A 104 7.87 11.20 1.18
CA TYR A 104 7.06 10.65 0.10
C TYR A 104 7.17 9.12 0.07
N VAL A 105 6.05 8.44 -0.22
CA VAL A 105 5.99 6.99 -0.36
C VAL A 105 6.38 6.61 -1.79
N ASP A 106 7.64 6.84 -2.16
CA ASP A 106 8.13 6.73 -3.55
C ASP A 106 9.39 5.87 -3.70
N ASP A 107 9.89 5.34 -2.58
CA ASP A 107 11.01 4.41 -2.58
C ASP A 107 10.55 2.96 -2.73
N VAL A 108 11.32 2.19 -3.50
CA VAL A 108 11.03 0.78 -3.74
C VAL A 108 11.96 -0.12 -2.92
N GLY A 109 11.36 -0.94 -2.07
CA GLY A 109 11.99 -2.07 -1.41
C GLY A 109 11.81 -3.35 -2.22
N VAL A 110 12.91 -4.09 -2.44
CA VAL A 110 12.92 -5.33 -3.22
C VAL A 110 13.29 -6.50 -2.34
N PHE A 111 12.33 -7.39 -2.11
CA PHE A 111 12.55 -8.64 -1.41
C PHE A 111 12.89 -9.76 -2.40
N MET A 112 14.17 -10.10 -2.47
CA MET A 112 14.66 -11.13 -3.37
C MET A 112 14.42 -12.54 -2.80
N PRO A 113 14.24 -13.56 -3.65
CA PRO A 113 14.20 -14.97 -3.23
C PRO A 113 15.44 -15.44 -2.43
N SER A 114 16.55 -14.72 -2.57
CA SER A 114 17.80 -14.92 -1.82
C SER A 114 17.73 -14.45 -0.36
N ARG A 115 16.61 -13.84 0.07
CA ARG A 115 16.37 -13.21 1.38
C ARG A 115 17.16 -11.91 1.60
N ARG A 116 17.59 -11.32 0.50
CA ARG A 116 18.26 -10.03 0.52
C ARG A 116 17.22 -8.96 0.18
N TRP A 117 17.28 -7.86 0.90
CA TRP A 117 16.53 -6.66 0.59
C TRP A 117 17.44 -5.66 -0.10
N TYR A 118 16.88 -4.93 -1.06
CA TYR A 118 17.50 -3.81 -1.73
C TYR A 118 16.53 -2.66 -1.78
N PHE A 119 17.02 -1.43 -1.65
CA PHE A 119 16.19 -0.24 -1.58
C PHE A 119 16.70 0.80 -2.56
N GLY A 120 15.80 1.63 -3.04
CA GLY A 120 16.17 2.87 -3.69
C GLY A 120 14.97 3.62 -4.24
N THR A 121 15.28 4.78 -4.78
CA THR A 121 14.31 5.83 -5.08
C THR A 121 14.16 5.95 -6.58
N PHE A 122 12.91 6.01 -7.04
CA PHE A 122 12.60 6.54 -8.35
C PHE A 122 12.36 8.04 -8.23
N SER A 123 13.10 8.85 -8.98
CA SER A 123 12.89 10.30 -8.98
C SER A 123 12.37 10.75 -10.33
N TYR A 124 11.09 11.17 -10.36
CA TYR A 124 10.47 11.69 -11.57
C TYR A 124 10.85 13.16 -11.82
N ASN A 125 11.13 13.49 -13.08
CA ASN A 125 11.32 14.86 -13.52
C ASN A 125 10.24 15.24 -14.54
N SER A 126 9.22 15.94 -14.06
CA SER A 126 8.08 16.39 -14.88
C SER A 126 8.45 17.36 -16.00
N ALA A 127 9.59 18.08 -15.90
CA ALA A 127 10.04 18.96 -16.97
C ALA A 127 10.63 18.20 -18.18
N THR A 128 11.17 17.00 -17.94
CA THR A 128 11.76 16.15 -18.99
C THR A 128 10.96 14.89 -19.29
N GLY A 129 9.99 14.53 -18.44
CA GLY A 129 9.22 13.28 -18.55
C GLY A 129 10.09 12.04 -18.36
N THR A 130 11.10 12.10 -17.47
CA THR A 130 12.08 11.03 -17.31
C THR A 130 12.20 10.58 -15.87
N MET A 131 12.42 9.27 -15.67
CA MET A 131 12.73 8.68 -14.38
C MET A 131 14.24 8.54 -14.17
N ALA A 132 14.71 8.82 -12.96
CA ALA A 132 16.05 8.47 -12.49
C ALA A 132 15.96 7.40 -11.39
N TRP A 133 17.01 6.59 -11.26
CA TRP A 133 17.15 5.61 -10.17
C TRP A 133 18.36 5.96 -9.29
N SER A 134 18.17 5.91 -7.98
CA SER A 134 19.25 6.01 -7.01
C SER A 134 19.09 4.93 -5.92
N SER A 135 20.20 4.44 -5.38
CA SER A 135 20.17 3.48 -4.27
C SER A 135 21.33 3.79 -3.32
N PRO A 136 21.12 4.76 -2.43
CA PRO A 136 22.12 5.12 -1.42
C PRO A 136 22.15 4.12 -0.25
N PHE A 137 21.17 3.23 -0.15
CA PHE A 137 21.00 2.34 1.00
C PHE A 137 21.83 1.05 0.89
N PRO A 138 22.39 0.56 2.01
CA PRO A 138 22.94 -0.77 2.04
C PRO A 138 21.82 -1.81 1.88
N SER A 139 22.13 -2.90 1.20
CA SER A 139 21.27 -4.08 1.21
C SER A 139 21.34 -4.80 2.56
N ILE A 140 20.23 -5.36 3.01
CA ILE A 140 20.18 -6.15 4.26
C ILE A 140 19.81 -7.60 3.98
N ASN A 141 20.08 -8.50 4.91
CA ASN A 141 19.69 -9.91 4.80
C ASN A 141 18.68 -10.23 5.91
N TRP A 142 17.40 -10.29 5.55
CA TRP A 142 16.30 -10.45 6.51
C TRP A 142 15.11 -11.17 5.88
N GLY A 143 14.28 -11.81 6.70
CA GLY A 143 13.20 -12.69 6.23
C GLY A 143 13.69 -14.06 5.77
N LEU A 144 12.77 -14.94 5.35
CA LEU A 144 13.00 -16.30 4.83
C LEU A 144 12.41 -16.46 3.42
N ARG A 145 12.87 -17.46 2.68
CA ARG A 145 12.25 -17.83 1.39
C ARG A 145 10.79 -18.22 1.61
N GLY A 146 9.89 -17.56 0.87
CA GLY A 146 8.43 -17.79 0.94
C GLY A 146 7.72 -16.92 1.97
N ASP A 147 8.44 -16.02 2.64
CA ASP A 147 7.84 -14.88 3.31
C ASP A 147 7.26 -13.91 2.26
N LEU A 148 6.24 -13.14 2.64
CA LEU A 148 5.58 -12.14 1.80
C LEU A 148 5.82 -10.75 2.44
N PRO A 149 6.45 -9.80 1.74
CA PRO A 149 6.85 -8.52 2.29
C PRO A 149 5.72 -7.49 2.34
N VAL A 150 5.82 -6.56 3.28
CA VAL A 150 5.10 -5.27 3.35
C VAL A 150 6.06 -4.19 3.88
N ALA A 151 5.69 -2.93 3.74
CA ALA A 151 6.39 -1.79 4.32
C ALA A 151 5.38 -0.76 4.86
N GLY A 152 5.79 -0.03 5.88
CA GLY A 152 4.99 0.99 6.57
C GLY A 152 5.60 1.33 7.94
N ASP A 153 5.18 2.43 8.57
CA ASP A 153 5.60 2.85 9.91
C ASP A 153 4.96 1.96 11.01
N PHE A 154 5.53 0.77 11.25
CA PHE A 154 4.98 -0.25 12.14
C PHE A 154 5.33 -0.03 13.63
N ASP A 155 6.24 0.88 13.94
CA ASP A 155 6.57 1.29 15.32
C ASP A 155 6.05 2.69 15.71
N GLY A 156 5.47 3.42 14.75
CA GLY A 156 4.78 4.70 14.95
C GLY A 156 5.75 5.85 15.26
N ASP A 157 7.01 5.74 14.84
CA ASP A 157 8.02 6.75 15.12
C ASP A 157 7.98 7.94 14.14
N GLY A 158 7.33 7.74 12.99
CA GLY A 158 7.18 8.72 11.91
C GLY A 158 8.49 9.04 11.22
N TYR A 159 9.39 8.06 11.10
CA TYR A 159 10.64 8.14 10.32
C TYR A 159 10.58 7.22 9.10
N ARG A 160 11.62 6.41 8.87
CA ARG A 160 11.70 5.52 7.72
C ARG A 160 10.62 4.48 7.85
N ASP A 161 9.94 4.16 6.76
CA ASP A 161 9.06 3.02 6.77
C ASP A 161 9.84 1.73 7.10
N ASP A 162 9.22 0.93 7.95
CA ASP A 162 9.75 -0.31 8.45
C ASP A 162 9.53 -1.45 7.47
N LEU A 163 10.17 -2.59 7.74
CA LEU A 163 9.96 -3.81 6.98
C LEU A 163 9.10 -4.78 7.75
N GLY A 164 8.07 -5.28 7.08
CA GLY A 164 7.25 -6.39 7.57
C GLY A 164 7.37 -7.61 6.65
N VAL A 165 7.29 -8.80 7.24
CA VAL A 165 7.05 -10.02 6.48
C VAL A 165 5.99 -10.90 7.13
N PHE A 166 4.99 -11.29 6.34
CA PHE A 166 4.11 -12.40 6.69
C PHE A 166 4.78 -13.72 6.32
N ARG A 167 4.83 -14.68 7.26
CA ARG A 167 5.32 -16.04 7.01
C ARG A 167 4.18 -17.05 6.98
N PRO A 168 3.68 -17.44 5.80
CA PRO A 168 2.55 -18.35 5.68
C PRO A 168 2.77 -19.73 6.32
N SER A 169 4.03 -20.17 6.44
CA SER A 169 4.37 -21.50 6.97
C SER A 169 4.11 -21.65 8.47
N ASN A 170 4.08 -20.55 9.22
CA ASN A 170 3.78 -20.56 10.66
C ASN A 170 2.71 -19.54 11.08
N ARG A 171 2.23 -18.71 10.14
CA ARG A 171 1.21 -17.66 10.34
C ARG A 171 1.67 -16.53 11.26
N ILE A 172 2.98 -16.28 11.31
CA ILE A 172 3.57 -15.24 12.14
C ILE A 172 4.02 -14.09 11.24
N TRP A 173 3.77 -12.87 11.71
CA TRP A 173 4.31 -11.64 11.16
C TRP A 173 5.59 -11.28 11.90
N TYR A 174 6.57 -10.78 11.15
CA TYR A 174 7.86 -10.34 11.67
C TYR A 174 8.09 -8.91 11.19
N PHE A 175 8.59 -8.05 12.06
CA PHE A 175 8.89 -6.65 11.75
C PHE A 175 10.35 -6.33 12.09
N ASP A 176 10.98 -5.49 11.26
CA ASP A 176 12.32 -4.93 11.40
C ASP A 176 12.19 -3.41 11.25
N TYR A 177 12.28 -2.70 12.37
CA TYR A 177 11.90 -1.28 12.47
C TYR A 177 13.01 -0.31 12.03
N ASN A 178 14.19 -0.83 11.69
CA ASN A 178 15.32 0.03 11.39
C ASN A 178 16.16 -0.51 10.23
N SER A 179 15.64 -1.53 9.55
CA SER A 179 16.32 -2.23 8.45
C SER A 179 17.73 -2.70 8.86
N ASP A 180 17.94 -3.13 10.10
CA ASP A 180 19.25 -3.62 10.57
C ASP A 180 19.43 -5.13 10.34
N GLY A 181 18.39 -5.81 9.88
CA GLY A 181 18.36 -7.25 9.63
C GLY A 181 18.08 -8.09 10.88
N SER A 182 17.58 -7.48 11.95
CA SER A 182 17.04 -8.13 13.14
C SER A 182 15.50 -8.13 13.12
N THR A 183 14.88 -8.95 13.96
CA THR A 183 13.42 -8.87 14.16
C THR A 183 13.16 -8.19 15.49
N ASP A 184 12.45 -7.08 15.46
CA ASP A 184 12.04 -6.32 16.65
C ASP A 184 10.72 -6.86 17.21
N LEU A 185 9.72 -7.05 16.35
CA LEU A 185 8.40 -7.57 16.73
C LEU A 185 8.05 -8.87 16.01
N ARG A 186 7.33 -9.73 16.73
CA ARG A 186 6.66 -10.91 16.19
C ARG A 186 5.20 -10.89 16.61
N SER A 187 4.30 -11.02 15.65
CA SER A 187 2.86 -11.00 15.88
C SER A 187 2.14 -12.23 15.33
N GLY A 188 1.06 -12.64 15.99
CA GLY A 188 0.23 -13.78 15.62
C GLY A 188 0.33 -15.01 16.54
N PRO A 189 -0.27 -16.15 16.14
CA PRO A 189 -0.59 -16.51 14.75
C PRO A 189 -1.85 -15.86 14.18
N TRP A 190 -1.70 -15.17 13.05
CA TRP A 190 -2.76 -14.49 12.31
C TRP A 190 -2.62 -14.71 10.81
N ALA A 191 -3.71 -14.51 10.06
CA ALA A 191 -3.82 -14.88 8.65
C ALA A 191 -3.56 -16.38 8.37
N ILE A 192 -3.72 -16.80 7.11
CA ILE A 192 -3.54 -18.19 6.68
C ILE A 192 -2.75 -18.29 5.38
N ARG A 193 -2.35 -19.52 5.04
CA ARG A 193 -1.67 -19.77 3.77
C ARG A 193 -2.59 -19.44 2.59
N GLY A 194 -2.11 -18.60 1.67
CA GLY A 194 -2.84 -18.15 0.49
C GLY A 194 -3.42 -16.74 0.62
N ASP A 195 -3.34 -16.16 1.82
CA ASP A 195 -3.57 -14.74 2.04
C ASP A 195 -2.44 -13.91 1.42
N LEU A 196 -2.78 -12.77 0.83
CA LEU A 196 -1.85 -11.81 0.24
C LEU A 196 -1.79 -10.56 1.14
N PRO A 197 -0.62 -10.16 1.67
CA PRO A 197 -0.53 -9.07 2.62
C PRO A 197 -0.52 -7.70 1.93
N ILE A 198 -0.97 -6.68 2.65
CA ILE A 198 -0.85 -5.25 2.37
C ILE A 198 -0.56 -4.50 3.68
N ALA A 199 -0.08 -3.27 3.57
CA ALA A 199 0.12 -2.35 4.69
C ALA A 199 -0.30 -0.94 4.28
N GLY A 200 -0.61 -0.11 5.25
CA GLY A 200 -1.13 1.25 5.07
C GLY A 200 -1.83 1.73 6.33
N ASP A 201 -2.41 2.91 6.30
CA ASP A 201 -3.34 3.40 7.32
C ASP A 201 -4.77 2.96 6.96
N PHE A 202 -5.23 1.84 7.51
CA PHE A 202 -6.57 1.31 7.28
C PHE A 202 -7.57 1.68 8.38
N ASN A 203 -7.17 2.50 9.35
CA ASN A 203 -8.01 2.85 10.49
C ASN A 203 -8.24 4.38 10.60
N GLY A 204 -7.49 5.18 9.83
CA GLY A 204 -7.59 6.63 9.72
C GLY A 204 -6.97 7.38 10.89
N ASP A 205 -5.99 6.79 11.57
CA ASP A 205 -5.24 7.44 12.65
C ASP A 205 -3.96 8.15 12.16
N ILE A 206 -3.72 8.13 10.86
CA ILE A 206 -2.62 8.79 10.15
C ILE A 206 -1.25 8.12 10.44
N GLU A 207 -1.26 6.92 11.04
CA GLU A 207 -0.10 6.06 11.24
C GLU A 207 -0.16 4.89 10.24
N CYS A 208 0.87 4.71 9.39
CA CYS A 208 0.90 3.63 8.38
C CYS A 208 1.26 2.26 8.95
N GLY A 209 0.89 2.01 10.21
CA GLY A 209 1.28 0.81 10.95
C GLY A 209 0.33 -0.36 10.81
N ASP A 210 -0.81 -0.18 10.12
CA ASP A 210 -1.78 -1.26 10.00
C ASP A 210 -1.32 -2.32 8.98
N VAL A 211 -1.66 -3.58 9.27
CA VAL A 211 -1.47 -4.68 8.32
C VAL A 211 -2.81 -5.27 7.88
N GLY A 212 -2.89 -5.60 6.60
CA GLY A 212 -4.05 -6.21 5.98
C GLY A 212 -3.70 -7.50 5.25
N VAL A 213 -4.70 -8.36 5.05
CA VAL A 213 -4.62 -9.48 4.11
C VAL A 213 -5.86 -9.60 3.24
N PHE A 214 -5.65 -9.82 1.94
CA PHE A 214 -6.69 -10.29 1.04
C PHE A 214 -6.73 -11.81 0.99
N ARG A 215 -7.88 -12.38 1.39
CA ARG A 215 -8.17 -13.81 1.28
C ARG A 215 -9.03 -14.09 0.06
N SER A 216 -8.38 -14.41 -1.04
CA SER A 216 -9.03 -14.74 -2.31
C SER A 216 -10.05 -15.90 -2.23
N SER A 217 -9.87 -16.85 -1.30
CA SER A 217 -10.74 -18.02 -1.17
C SER A 217 -12.16 -17.71 -0.70
N ASP A 218 -12.36 -16.61 0.03
CA ASP A 218 -13.67 -16.15 0.49
C ASP A 218 -14.01 -14.71 0.07
N ARG A 219 -13.08 -14.03 -0.62
CA ARG A 219 -13.19 -12.63 -1.09
C ARG A 219 -13.32 -11.63 0.06
N THR A 220 -12.61 -11.92 1.15
CA THR A 220 -12.62 -11.09 2.35
C THR A 220 -11.24 -10.48 2.59
N TRP A 221 -11.25 -9.22 3.00
CA TRP A 221 -10.10 -8.49 3.50
C TRP A 221 -10.17 -8.50 5.03
N TYR A 222 -9.04 -8.73 5.67
CA TYR A 222 -8.89 -8.75 7.13
C TYR A 222 -7.80 -7.75 7.50
N PHE A 223 -8.04 -6.94 8.51
CA PHE A 223 -7.10 -5.93 8.99
C PHE A 223 -6.82 -6.15 10.48
N ASP A 224 -5.56 -5.94 10.85
CA ASP A 224 -4.99 -5.94 12.20
C ASP A 224 -4.28 -4.60 12.34
N TYR A 225 -4.87 -3.70 13.13
CA TYR A 225 -4.48 -2.29 13.19
C TYR A 225 -3.31 -2.06 14.15
N ASP A 226 -3.26 -2.82 15.24
CA ASP A 226 -2.25 -2.65 16.29
C ASP A 226 -1.17 -3.74 16.26
N SER A 227 -1.11 -4.50 15.15
CA SER A 227 -0.19 -5.61 14.96
C SER A 227 -0.22 -6.61 16.13
N ASN A 228 -1.37 -6.83 16.78
CA ASN A 228 -1.49 -7.73 17.94
C ASN A 228 -1.73 -9.20 17.56
N GLY A 229 -1.99 -9.48 16.27
CA GLY A 229 -2.20 -10.81 15.75
C GLY A 229 -3.65 -11.29 15.78
N ASP A 230 -4.60 -10.37 15.87
CA ASP A 230 -6.03 -10.62 15.76
C ASP A 230 -6.68 -9.75 14.67
N THR A 231 -7.90 -10.09 14.24
CA THR A 231 -8.62 -9.26 13.25
C THR A 231 -9.45 -8.20 13.96
N ASP A 232 -9.12 -6.93 13.76
CA ASP A 232 -9.95 -5.80 14.17
C ASP A 232 -11.10 -5.56 13.20
N ARG A 233 -10.80 -5.67 11.89
CA ARG A 233 -11.77 -5.35 10.84
C ARG A 233 -11.81 -6.36 9.71
N ARG A 234 -12.99 -6.52 9.14
CA ARG A 234 -13.22 -7.30 7.92
C ARG A 234 -14.03 -6.51 6.91
N PHE A 235 -13.66 -6.64 5.64
CA PHE A 235 -14.42 -6.12 4.52
C PHE A 235 -14.69 -7.22 3.50
N SER A 236 -15.97 -7.42 3.15
CA SER A 236 -16.37 -8.48 2.21
C SER A 236 -17.80 -8.28 1.67
N PRO A 237 -18.13 -8.90 0.53
CA PRO A 237 -17.21 -9.54 -0.43
C PRO A 237 -16.68 -8.52 -1.46
N TRP A 238 -15.38 -8.51 -1.75
CA TRP A 238 -14.81 -7.72 -2.85
C TRP A 238 -13.52 -8.34 -3.39
N ALA A 239 -13.19 -8.04 -4.65
CA ALA A 239 -12.14 -8.70 -5.45
C ALA A 239 -12.39 -10.20 -5.74
N LEU A 240 -11.55 -10.79 -6.58
CA LEU A 240 -11.65 -12.16 -7.10
C LEU A 240 -10.37 -12.97 -6.89
N ASN A 241 -10.49 -14.29 -7.06
CA ASN A 241 -9.33 -15.16 -7.05
C ASN A 241 -8.39 -14.87 -8.23
N GLY A 242 -7.11 -14.64 -7.93
CA GLY A 242 -6.07 -14.27 -8.87
C GLY A 242 -5.86 -12.76 -9.02
N ASP A 243 -6.63 -11.94 -8.30
CA ASP A 243 -6.38 -10.51 -8.16
C ASP A 243 -5.17 -10.29 -7.22
N LEU A 244 -4.37 -9.26 -7.52
CA LEU A 244 -3.18 -8.86 -6.77
C LEU A 244 -3.46 -7.56 -6.03
N PRO A 245 -3.35 -7.53 -4.69
CA PRO A 245 -3.74 -6.36 -3.89
C PRO A 245 -2.65 -5.29 -3.87
N ILE A 246 -3.10 -4.04 -3.75
CA ILE A 246 -2.30 -2.84 -3.47
C ILE A 246 -3.08 -1.94 -2.49
N SER A 247 -2.39 -0.99 -1.89
CA SER A 247 -2.95 0.05 -1.02
C SER A 247 -2.31 1.40 -1.37
N GLY A 248 -3.01 2.49 -1.07
CA GLY A 248 -2.62 3.86 -1.36
C GLY A 248 -3.82 4.80 -1.26
N ASP A 249 -3.61 6.11 -1.39
CA ASP A 249 -4.65 7.14 -1.26
C ASP A 249 -5.29 7.46 -2.62
N PHE A 250 -6.01 6.49 -3.20
CA PHE A 250 -6.49 6.54 -4.60
C PHE A 250 -7.62 7.55 -4.87
N ASP A 251 -8.22 8.13 -3.84
CA ASP A 251 -9.15 9.25 -3.96
C ASP A 251 -8.61 10.59 -3.43
N ARG A 252 -7.35 10.59 -2.96
CA ARG A 252 -6.58 11.76 -2.53
C ARG A 252 -7.26 12.51 -1.38
N ASP A 253 -7.89 11.79 -0.46
CA ASP A 253 -8.57 12.37 0.69
C ASP A 253 -7.60 12.70 1.83
N GLY A 254 -6.45 12.03 1.87
CA GLY A 254 -5.38 12.25 2.82
C GLY A 254 -5.65 11.75 4.24
N PHE A 255 -6.60 10.83 4.43
CA PHE A 255 -7.02 10.35 5.76
C PHE A 255 -6.77 8.88 6.00
N SER A 256 -7.09 7.99 5.05
CA SER A 256 -6.82 6.56 5.17
C SER A 256 -6.51 5.97 3.81
N ASP A 257 -5.66 4.95 3.81
CA ASP A 257 -5.35 4.22 2.60
C ASP A 257 -6.55 3.41 2.12
N ASP A 258 -6.78 3.52 0.82
CA ASP A 258 -7.72 2.72 0.08
C ASP A 258 -7.14 1.33 -0.23
N ILE A 259 -8.00 0.44 -0.73
CA ILE A 259 -7.56 -0.83 -1.28
C ILE A 259 -7.80 -0.90 -2.79
N GLY A 260 -6.79 -1.40 -3.50
CA GLY A 260 -6.85 -1.66 -4.93
C GLY A 260 -6.55 -3.12 -5.25
N VAL A 261 -6.99 -3.56 -6.43
CA VAL A 261 -6.48 -4.81 -7.02
C VAL A 261 -6.17 -4.67 -8.50
N PHE A 262 -5.03 -5.20 -8.91
CA PHE A 262 -4.75 -5.50 -10.31
C PHE A 262 -5.30 -6.90 -10.64
N ARG A 263 -6.06 -7.02 -11.74
CA ARG A 263 -6.57 -8.29 -12.27
C ARG A 263 -5.80 -8.68 -13.53
N PRO A 264 -4.79 -9.58 -13.44
CA PRO A 264 -3.96 -9.94 -14.59
C PRO A 264 -4.72 -10.63 -15.72
N SER A 265 -5.87 -11.24 -15.43
CA SER A 265 -6.67 -11.95 -16.44
C SER A 265 -7.39 -11.00 -17.40
N THR A 266 -7.71 -9.79 -16.96
CA THR A 266 -8.36 -8.75 -17.78
C THR A 266 -7.49 -7.52 -18.01
N ARG A 267 -6.34 -7.44 -17.31
CA ARG A 267 -5.44 -6.27 -17.26
C ARG A 267 -6.14 -5.03 -16.69
N THR A 268 -7.01 -5.23 -15.70
CA THR A 268 -7.90 -4.18 -15.19
C THR A 268 -7.59 -3.92 -13.73
N TRP A 269 -7.61 -2.66 -13.35
CA TRP A 269 -7.44 -2.21 -11.97
C TRP A 269 -8.80 -1.87 -11.38
N TYR A 270 -8.97 -2.17 -10.11
CA TYR A 270 -10.21 -1.93 -9.39
C TYR A 270 -9.86 -1.32 -8.05
N PHE A 271 -10.46 -0.19 -7.73
CA PHE A 271 -10.21 0.53 -6.48
C PHE A 271 -11.47 0.55 -5.62
N LYS A 272 -11.25 0.53 -4.31
CA LYS A 272 -12.30 0.62 -3.30
C LYS A 272 -11.87 1.67 -2.29
N TYR A 273 -12.64 2.75 -2.26
CA TYR A 273 -12.33 3.87 -1.39
C TYR A 273 -12.79 3.59 0.03
N SER A 274 -11.95 3.96 0.97
CA SER A 274 -12.25 4.02 2.39
C SER A 274 -13.21 5.19 2.63
N ASP A 275 -14.28 5.00 3.43
CA ASP A 275 -15.05 6.17 3.90
C ASP A 275 -14.60 6.52 5.32
N VAL A 276 -13.95 7.67 5.46
CA VAL A 276 -13.74 8.31 6.75
C VAL A 276 -14.95 9.19 7.07
N THR A 277 -15.97 8.63 7.75
CA THR A 277 -17.07 9.48 8.22
C THR A 277 -16.65 10.29 9.43
N TRP A 278 -16.29 11.56 9.22
CA TRP A 278 -16.09 12.54 10.30
C TRP A 278 -17.39 12.75 11.08
N SER A 279 -17.50 12.18 12.28
CA SER A 279 -18.61 12.45 13.20
C SER A 279 -18.10 13.23 14.42
N PRO A 280 -18.25 14.58 14.47
CA PRO A 280 -17.94 15.32 15.67
C PRO A 280 -18.90 14.92 16.79
N PRO A 281 -18.45 14.84 18.06
CA PRO A 281 -19.34 14.50 19.16
C PRO A 281 -20.46 15.53 19.27
N GLY A 282 -21.71 15.08 19.12
CA GLY A 282 -22.90 15.88 19.45
C GLY A 282 -23.75 16.37 18.28
N MET A 283 -23.44 16.03 17.02
CA MET A 283 -24.38 16.21 15.92
C MET A 283 -25.01 14.86 15.51
N THR A 284 -26.09 14.47 16.19
CA THR A 284 -27.03 13.49 15.65
C THR A 284 -27.79 14.14 14.49
N GLY A 285 -27.22 14.05 13.29
CA GLY A 285 -27.80 14.57 12.06
C GLY A 285 -26.95 14.14 10.88
N GLY A 286 -27.06 12.87 10.50
CA GLY A 286 -26.31 12.30 9.38
C GLY A 286 -26.56 13.04 8.06
N PRO A 287 -25.64 12.96 7.09
CA PRO A 287 -25.82 13.56 5.78
C PRO A 287 -26.97 12.88 5.05
N THR A 288 -27.97 13.68 4.67
CA THR A 288 -28.93 13.35 3.63
C THR A 288 -28.21 13.15 2.30
N PRO A 289 -28.48 12.08 1.53
CA PRO A 289 -27.96 11.93 0.17
C PRO A 289 -28.53 13.03 -0.72
N GLY A 290 -27.66 13.83 -1.33
CA GLY A 290 -28.05 14.92 -2.20
C GLY A 290 -27.10 15.07 -3.38
N TYR A 291 -27.22 14.17 -4.35
CA TYR A 291 -26.86 14.49 -5.74
C TYR A 291 -27.64 15.74 -6.16
N VAL A 292 -26.94 16.77 -6.62
CA VAL A 292 -27.55 17.72 -7.56
C VAL A 292 -26.52 18.10 -8.62
N ASN A 293 -26.78 17.62 -9.82
CA ASN A 293 -26.17 18.08 -11.06
C ASN A 293 -26.39 19.59 -11.25
N ALA A 294 -25.34 20.30 -11.64
CA ALA A 294 -25.33 21.34 -12.67
C ALA A 294 -23.89 21.66 -13.07
#